data_AF-A0A5S9IU25-F1
#
_entry.id   AF-A0A5S9IU25-F1
#
_cell.length_a   1.000
_cell.length_b   1.000
_cell.length_c   1.000
_cell.angle_alpha   90.00
_cell.angle_beta   90.00
_cell.angle_gamma   90.00
#
_symmetry.space_group_name_H-M   'P 1'
#
loop_
_entity.id
_entity.type
_entity.pdbx_description
1 polymer ?
#
loop_
_entity_poly.entity_id
_entity_poly.type
_entity_poly.pdbx_seq_one_letter_code
_entity_poly.pdbx_strand_id
1 'polypeptide(L)'
;MKNIQILLMIVFSTACIFAQQQGKNDWLVEVKLKNGSSIKGVARNAIFLEKQSYGAYVVLKNQNRKIVNDLMKKKSRSIRSSKRNLGIRLWYVKNSPGHLYIPYGDVKMIIVIQRGYDARDKVVKKLSEVAKDYRDVQVERREKRKELAKQRKVEAEQQAERDRVAAEERLKQELTLTQEEEQLLADYPPNAKWNEEEYHSLRRQLNRARNNFSRTGNGGIAKTFFGGVNKKERTFVKNFKTWKVAVEKAAKIREAEAKAEREQKKSAKESSDEVKDDRVPTAEKNQEKPEAEGPKKEEVDFSKAIRKNEKPQRQFSSIQEINHVLYGKDPRLRIRAIKRLGMMKEKNAVSALVSVAGDNKESREMRVAAISSLGKIYSGEESIINVFKRRLRSQSREMRSAVINASFSTEEDLSPMEDMIGIATLDNNKDIRYRAVLLIEKQKFMGSIGRVQERLRDSVPQVKIAAIYALLKLDPTPRTLNVLQRYKKYLNTNLERTKDEELKSLITKTLRLLN
;
A
#
# COMPACT_ATOMS: atom_id res chain seq x y z
N MET A 1 4.99 -12.89 -18.60
CA MET A 1 3.92 -12.28 -17.78
C MET A 1 3.46 -10.90 -18.26
N LYS A 2 4.34 -9.96 -18.63
CA LYS A 2 3.93 -8.63 -19.14
C LYS A 2 3.05 -8.70 -20.40
N ASN A 3 3.34 -9.62 -21.32
CA ASN A 3 2.65 -9.68 -22.61
C ASN A 3 1.18 -10.13 -22.49
N ILE A 4 0.85 -11.05 -21.56
CA ILE A 4 -0.53 -11.49 -21.34
C ILE A 4 -1.36 -10.39 -20.65
N GLN A 5 -0.78 -9.63 -19.73
CA GLN A 5 -1.45 -8.49 -19.10
C GLN A 5 -1.70 -7.34 -20.09
N ILE A 6 -0.75 -7.09 -21.00
CA ILE A 6 -0.90 -6.07 -22.05
C ILE A 6 -1.97 -6.51 -23.05
N LEU A 7 -1.97 -7.77 -23.49
CA LEU A 7 -2.98 -8.29 -24.41
C LEU A 7 -4.38 -8.25 -23.79
N LEU A 8 -4.52 -8.63 -22.51
CA LEU A 8 -5.78 -8.53 -21.77
C LEU A 8 -6.26 -7.07 -21.64
N MET A 9 -5.37 -6.11 -21.36
CA MET A 9 -5.75 -4.69 -21.30
C MET A 9 -6.16 -4.12 -22.66
N ILE A 10 -5.53 -4.55 -23.76
CA ILE A 10 -5.88 -4.09 -25.11
C ILE A 10 -7.23 -4.69 -25.57
N VAL A 11 -7.48 -5.96 -25.26
CA VAL A 11 -8.77 -6.60 -25.55
C VAL A 11 -9.88 -6.00 -24.66
N PHE A 12 -9.58 -5.69 -23.39
CA PHE A 12 -10.52 -5.02 -22.49
C PHE A 12 -10.85 -3.60 -22.97
N SER A 13 -9.85 -2.82 -23.38
CA SER A 13 -10.08 -1.42 -23.80
C SER A 13 -10.88 -1.36 -25.09
N THR A 14 -10.56 -2.18 -26.09
CA THR A 14 -11.28 -2.21 -27.37
C THR A 14 -12.70 -2.77 -27.23
N ALA A 15 -12.91 -3.84 -26.45
CA ALA A 15 -14.24 -4.39 -26.19
C ALA A 15 -15.09 -3.47 -25.31
N CYS A 16 -14.51 -2.81 -24.29
CA CYS A 16 -15.24 -1.84 -23.48
C CYS A 16 -15.60 -0.57 -24.27
N ILE A 17 -14.75 -0.10 -25.17
CA ILE A 17 -15.06 1.06 -26.03
C ILE A 17 -16.23 0.74 -26.97
N PHE A 18 -16.31 -0.47 -27.53
CA PHE A 18 -17.43 -0.88 -28.36
C PHE A 18 -18.72 -1.19 -27.55
N ALA A 19 -18.60 -1.81 -26.37
CA ALA A 19 -19.77 -2.22 -25.56
C ALA A 19 -20.36 -1.09 -24.70
N GLN A 20 -19.56 -0.14 -24.19
CA GLN A 20 -20.06 1.01 -23.44
C GLN A 20 -20.77 2.04 -24.33
N GLN A 21 -20.56 1.98 -25.65
CA GLN A 21 -21.13 2.96 -26.57
C GLN A 21 -22.51 2.60 -27.12
N GLN A 22 -23.07 1.40 -26.92
CA GLN A 22 -24.44 1.12 -27.39
C GLN A 22 -25.46 1.31 -26.26
N GLY A 23 -26.44 2.19 -26.47
CA GLY A 23 -27.60 2.32 -25.58
C GLY A 23 -28.42 1.04 -25.64
N LYS A 24 -29.16 0.73 -24.56
CA LYS A 24 -30.00 -0.49 -24.45
C LYS A 24 -30.97 -0.67 -25.65
N ASN A 25 -31.31 0.44 -26.31
CA ASN A 25 -32.25 0.51 -27.43
C ASN A 25 -31.60 0.92 -28.76
N ASP A 26 -30.28 0.83 -28.91
CA ASP A 26 -29.59 1.17 -30.16
C ASP A 26 -29.57 -0.03 -31.12
N TRP A 27 -29.69 0.26 -32.42
CA TRP A 27 -29.78 -0.75 -33.48
C TRP A 27 -28.69 -0.53 -34.51
N LEU A 28 -27.85 -1.52 -34.74
CA LEU A 28 -26.91 -1.50 -35.86
C LEU A 28 -27.67 -1.90 -37.13
N VAL A 29 -27.74 -1.00 -38.09
CA VAL A 29 -28.52 -1.16 -39.32
C VAL A 29 -27.71 -0.85 -40.57
N GLU A 30 -28.12 -1.48 -41.67
CA GLU A 30 -27.72 -1.16 -43.03
C GLU A 30 -28.91 -0.58 -43.78
N VAL A 31 -28.74 0.62 -44.32
CA VAL A 31 -29.76 1.32 -45.11
C VAL A 31 -29.37 1.22 -46.57
N LYS A 32 -30.18 0.51 -47.36
CA LYS A 32 -30.03 0.41 -48.82
C LYS A 32 -30.78 1.56 -49.49
N LEU A 33 -30.10 2.28 -50.36
CA LEU A 33 -30.63 3.42 -51.10
C LEU A 33 -31.19 3.00 -52.45
N LYS A 34 -32.05 3.85 -53.04
CA LYS A 34 -32.68 3.57 -54.34
C LYS A 34 -31.69 3.53 -55.50
N ASN A 35 -30.58 4.26 -55.39
CA ASN A 35 -29.47 4.23 -56.34
C ASN A 35 -28.60 2.97 -56.24
N GLY A 36 -28.93 2.02 -55.36
CA GLY A 36 -28.21 0.75 -55.19
C GLY A 36 -27.11 0.77 -54.12
N SER A 37 -26.68 1.93 -53.65
CA SER A 37 -25.67 2.04 -52.58
C SER A 37 -26.23 1.66 -51.20
N SER A 38 -25.34 1.38 -50.24
CA SER A 38 -25.71 0.99 -48.87
C SER A 38 -24.88 1.72 -47.82
N ILE A 39 -25.52 2.13 -46.72
CA ILE A 39 -24.86 2.84 -45.62
C ILE A 39 -25.11 2.07 -44.31
N LYS A 40 -24.03 1.75 -43.59
CA LYS A 40 -24.09 1.13 -42.27
C LYS A 40 -23.97 2.18 -41.17
N GLY A 41 -24.78 2.05 -40.12
CA GLY A 41 -24.74 2.96 -38.98
C GLY A 41 -25.62 2.49 -37.83
N VAL A 42 -25.59 3.25 -36.74
CA VAL A 42 -26.40 2.99 -35.55
C VAL A 42 -27.62 3.89 -35.58
N ALA A 43 -28.83 3.32 -35.49
CA ALA A 43 -30.06 4.02 -35.20
C ALA A 43 -30.27 4.06 -33.68
N ARG A 44 -30.24 5.26 -33.09
CA ARG A 44 -30.33 5.43 -31.63
C ARG A 44 -31.74 5.30 -31.11
N ASN A 45 -31.89 4.68 -29.93
CA ASN A 45 -33.18 4.57 -29.23
C ASN A 45 -34.34 4.04 -30.11
N ALA A 46 -34.03 3.17 -31.07
CA ALA A 46 -34.98 2.64 -32.05
C ALA A 46 -35.72 3.74 -32.85
N ILE A 47 -35.06 4.88 -33.08
CA ILE A 47 -35.56 5.97 -33.90
C ILE A 47 -35.10 5.76 -35.34
N PHE A 48 -36.04 5.36 -36.20
CA PHE A 48 -35.82 5.12 -37.62
C PHE A 48 -36.43 6.21 -38.49
N LEU A 49 -37.41 6.96 -37.98
CA LEU A 49 -38.15 7.96 -38.72
C LEU A 49 -38.26 9.28 -37.96
N GLU A 50 -37.80 10.35 -38.58
CA GLU A 50 -37.87 11.71 -38.05
C GLU A 50 -38.31 12.68 -39.15
N LYS A 51 -38.96 13.77 -38.73
CA LYS A 51 -39.30 14.89 -39.59
C LYS A 51 -38.33 16.04 -39.33
N GLN A 52 -37.65 16.51 -40.37
CA GLN A 52 -36.83 17.72 -40.29
C GLN A 52 -37.75 18.95 -40.35
N SER A 53 -37.67 19.83 -39.35
CA SER A 53 -38.51 21.03 -39.22
C SER A 53 -37.70 22.15 -38.57
N TYR A 54 -37.47 23.26 -39.29
CA TYR A 54 -36.79 24.47 -38.79
C TYR A 54 -35.49 24.20 -38.00
N GLY A 55 -34.59 23.37 -38.54
CA GLY A 55 -33.31 23.03 -37.88
C GLY A 55 -33.42 22.01 -36.72
N ALA A 56 -34.63 21.57 -36.37
CA ALA A 56 -34.88 20.51 -35.39
C ALA A 56 -35.37 19.21 -36.06
N TYR A 57 -35.20 18.09 -35.34
CA TYR A 57 -35.70 16.77 -35.75
C TYR A 57 -36.83 16.36 -34.81
N VAL A 58 -38.02 16.12 -35.36
CA VAL A 58 -39.19 15.69 -34.60
C VAL A 58 -39.37 14.19 -34.78
N VAL A 59 -39.33 13.45 -33.67
CA VAL A 59 -39.50 11.99 -33.66
C VAL A 59 -40.97 11.62 -33.83
N LEU A 60 -41.28 10.85 -34.87
CA LEU A 60 -42.63 10.33 -35.13
C LEU A 60 -42.86 9.02 -34.36
N LYS A 61 -43.20 9.11 -33.07
CA LYS A 61 -43.24 7.96 -32.14
C LYS A 61 -44.10 6.79 -32.62
N ASN A 62 -45.32 7.05 -33.10
CA ASN A 62 -46.26 6.00 -33.51
C ASN A 62 -45.77 5.24 -34.76
N GLN A 63 -45.23 5.97 -35.73
CA GLN A 63 -44.66 5.42 -36.96
C GLN A 63 -43.38 4.64 -36.67
N ASN A 64 -42.51 5.16 -35.80
CA ASN A 64 -41.34 4.43 -35.33
C ASN A 64 -41.72 3.11 -34.68
N ARG A 65 -42.76 3.09 -33.83
CA ARG A 65 -43.23 1.84 -33.21
C ARG A 65 -43.62 0.78 -34.26
N LYS A 66 -44.31 1.19 -35.33
CA LYS A 66 -44.63 0.30 -36.47
C LYS A 66 -43.37 -0.18 -37.20
N ILE A 67 -42.42 0.71 -37.46
CA ILE A 67 -41.13 0.39 -38.09
C ILE A 67 -40.36 -0.63 -37.26
N VAL A 68 -40.22 -0.38 -35.96
CA VAL A 68 -39.56 -1.27 -35.01
C VAL A 68 -40.24 -2.63 -35.00
N ASN A 69 -41.57 -2.70 -34.88
CA ASN A 69 -42.30 -3.98 -34.86
C ASN A 69 -42.08 -4.80 -36.13
N ASP A 70 -42.06 -4.16 -37.30
CA ASP A 70 -41.82 -4.87 -38.56
C ASP A 70 -40.36 -5.33 -38.69
N LEU A 71 -39.41 -4.49 -38.29
CA LEU A 71 -38.00 -4.86 -38.21
C LEU A 71 -37.75 -5.97 -37.17
N MET A 72 -38.54 -6.02 -36.09
CA MET A 72 -38.49 -7.09 -35.11
C MET A 72 -38.88 -8.44 -35.72
N LYS A 73 -39.90 -8.45 -36.58
CA LYS A 73 -40.45 -9.67 -37.21
C LYS A 73 -39.62 -10.13 -38.41
N LYS A 74 -39.22 -9.22 -39.29
CA LYS A 74 -38.66 -9.57 -40.62
C LYS A 74 -37.16 -9.27 -40.78
N LYS A 75 -36.52 -8.64 -39.78
CA LYS A 75 -35.15 -8.08 -39.83
C LYS A 75 -34.89 -7.05 -40.94
N SER A 76 -35.81 -6.85 -41.86
CA SER A 76 -35.75 -5.82 -42.89
C SER A 76 -37.12 -5.20 -43.14
N ARG A 77 -37.13 -3.95 -43.64
CA ARG A 77 -38.35 -3.23 -44.00
C ARG A 77 -38.10 -2.35 -45.21
N SER A 78 -38.93 -2.52 -46.25
CA SER A 78 -38.95 -1.59 -47.39
C SER A 78 -39.70 -0.31 -47.03
N ILE A 79 -39.19 0.83 -47.49
CA ILE A 79 -39.76 2.15 -47.25
C ILE A 79 -40.42 2.64 -48.53
N ARG A 80 -41.73 2.90 -48.49
CA ARG A 80 -42.53 3.40 -49.64
C ARG A 80 -42.90 4.89 -49.54
N SER A 81 -42.46 5.59 -48.49
CA SER A 81 -42.88 6.98 -48.24
C SER A 81 -42.13 7.96 -49.13
N SER A 82 -42.87 8.73 -49.94
CA SER A 82 -42.37 9.87 -50.72
C SER A 82 -42.52 11.22 -50.03
N LYS A 83 -43.01 11.26 -48.78
CA LYS A 83 -43.26 12.52 -48.06
C LYS A 83 -41.98 13.33 -47.91
N ARG A 84 -42.01 14.57 -48.42
CA ARG A 84 -40.93 15.55 -48.26
C ARG A 84 -40.64 15.76 -46.76
N ASN A 85 -39.37 15.85 -46.40
CA ASN A 85 -38.84 16.12 -45.05
C ASN A 85 -38.89 14.96 -44.04
N LEU A 86 -39.15 13.72 -44.45
CA LEU A 86 -39.00 12.53 -43.61
C LEU A 86 -37.67 11.83 -43.89
N GLY A 87 -37.02 11.29 -42.85
CA GLY A 87 -35.71 10.63 -42.98
C GLY A 87 -35.30 9.80 -41.76
N ILE A 88 -34.14 9.14 -41.87
CA ILE A 88 -33.47 8.42 -40.79
C ILE A 88 -32.16 9.11 -40.43
N ARG A 89 -31.85 9.23 -39.14
CA ARG A 89 -30.51 9.59 -38.67
C ARG A 89 -29.70 8.34 -38.36
N LEU A 90 -28.51 8.27 -38.94
CA LEU A 90 -27.51 7.25 -38.65
C LEU A 90 -26.30 7.88 -37.98
N TRP A 91 -25.80 7.21 -36.95
CA TRP A 91 -24.55 7.58 -36.29
C TRP A 91 -23.48 6.53 -36.57
N TYR A 92 -22.30 6.97 -37.00
CA TYR A 92 -21.13 6.10 -37.17
C TYR A 92 -20.43 5.83 -35.82
N VAL A 93 -20.47 6.81 -34.90
CA VAL A 93 -19.93 6.72 -33.53
C VAL A 93 -20.92 7.37 -32.56
N LYS A 94 -21.24 6.71 -31.44
CA LYS A 94 -22.33 7.12 -30.53
C LYS A 94 -22.07 8.43 -29.77
N ASN A 95 -20.84 8.92 -29.76
CA ASN A 95 -20.49 10.20 -29.13
C ASN A 95 -19.97 11.23 -30.14
N SER A 96 -20.02 10.93 -31.45
CA SER A 96 -19.75 11.94 -32.47
C SER A 96 -20.96 12.88 -32.58
N PRO A 97 -20.75 14.21 -32.63
CA PRO A 97 -21.81 15.16 -32.95
C PRO A 97 -22.31 15.02 -34.39
N GLY A 98 -21.55 14.33 -35.26
CA GLY A 98 -21.95 14.05 -36.64
C GLY A 98 -22.94 12.89 -36.73
N HIS A 99 -24.11 13.16 -37.30
CA HIS A 99 -25.03 12.15 -37.81
C HIS A 99 -25.22 12.35 -39.31
N LEU A 100 -25.47 11.27 -40.03
CA LEU A 100 -25.94 11.34 -41.41
C LEU A 100 -27.46 11.27 -41.39
N TYR A 101 -28.12 12.29 -41.92
CA TYR A 101 -29.56 12.26 -42.17
C TYR A 101 -29.82 11.80 -43.60
N ILE A 102 -30.56 10.71 -43.76
CA ILE A 102 -30.90 10.13 -45.06
C ILE A 102 -32.41 10.33 -45.29
N PRO A 103 -32.82 11.12 -46.29
CA PRO A 103 -34.22 11.28 -46.65
C PRO A 103 -34.87 9.95 -47.04
N TYR A 104 -36.10 9.71 -46.60
CA TYR A 104 -36.86 8.49 -46.96
C TYR A 104 -37.19 8.40 -48.45
N GLY A 105 -37.15 9.53 -49.16
CA GLY A 105 -37.21 9.57 -50.62
C GLY A 105 -36.09 8.73 -51.26
N ASP A 106 -34.93 8.63 -50.61
CA ASP A 106 -33.75 7.92 -51.11
C ASP A 106 -33.60 6.51 -50.52
N VAL A 107 -34.27 6.22 -49.41
CA VAL A 107 -34.22 4.92 -48.75
C VAL A 107 -35.09 3.89 -49.48
N LYS A 108 -34.48 2.80 -49.95
CA LYS A 108 -35.19 1.63 -50.50
C LYS A 108 -35.58 0.64 -49.39
N MET A 109 -34.65 0.36 -48.47
CA MET A 109 -34.83 -0.65 -47.42
C MET A 109 -33.92 -0.39 -46.22
N ILE A 110 -34.39 -0.73 -45.02
CA ILE A 110 -33.60 -0.77 -43.78
C ILE A 110 -33.44 -2.24 -43.38
N ILE A 111 -32.21 -2.68 -43.08
CA ILE A 111 -31.86 -4.03 -42.66
C ILE A 111 -31.19 -3.96 -41.28
N VAL A 112 -31.63 -4.81 -40.35
CA VAL A 112 -31.07 -4.89 -39.00
C VAL A 112 -29.94 -5.91 -38.99
N ILE A 113 -28.73 -5.43 -38.70
CA ILE A 113 -27.55 -6.29 -38.55
C ILE A 113 -27.53 -6.88 -37.13
N GLN A 114 -27.62 -6.02 -36.11
CA GLN A 114 -27.50 -6.43 -34.70
C GLN A 114 -28.29 -5.49 -33.78
N ARG A 115 -28.90 -6.05 -32.73
CA ARG A 115 -29.51 -5.27 -31.65
C ARG A 115 -28.49 -5.03 -30.55
N GLY A 116 -28.52 -3.85 -29.93
CA GLY A 116 -27.57 -3.49 -28.87
C GLY A 116 -27.54 -4.44 -27.66
N TYR A 117 -28.59 -5.24 -27.44
CA TYR A 117 -28.63 -6.23 -26.36
C TYR A 117 -27.71 -7.44 -26.62
N ASP A 118 -27.69 -7.98 -27.85
CA ASP A 118 -26.97 -9.21 -28.19
C ASP A 118 -25.44 -9.04 -28.14
N ALA A 119 -24.94 -7.84 -28.43
CA ALA A 119 -23.50 -7.55 -28.36
C ALA A 119 -23.01 -7.50 -26.92
N ARG A 120 -23.77 -6.82 -26.04
CA ARG A 120 -23.42 -6.62 -24.65
C ARG A 120 -23.43 -7.94 -23.89
N ASP A 121 -24.45 -8.76 -24.06
CA ASP A 121 -24.58 -10.02 -23.33
C ASP A 121 -23.48 -11.02 -23.73
N LYS A 122 -23.09 -11.07 -25.01
CA LYS A 122 -21.94 -11.87 -25.46
C LYS A 122 -20.62 -11.39 -24.85
N VAL A 123 -20.42 -10.08 -24.77
CA VAL A 123 -19.22 -9.50 -24.14
C VAL A 123 -19.22 -9.77 -22.63
N VAL A 124 -20.34 -9.57 -21.95
CA VAL A 124 -20.48 -9.84 -20.51
C VAL A 124 -20.25 -11.32 -20.20
N LYS A 125 -20.80 -12.24 -21.00
CA LYS A 125 -20.57 -13.68 -20.86
C LYS A 125 -19.08 -14.01 -21.01
N LYS A 126 -18.44 -13.55 -22.08
CA LYS A 126 -17.00 -13.80 -22.31
C LYS A 126 -16.12 -13.18 -21.22
N LEU A 127 -16.49 -12.00 -20.71
CA LEU A 127 -15.80 -11.38 -19.57
C LEU A 127 -15.97 -12.18 -18.28
N SER A 128 -17.15 -12.77 -18.06
CA SER A 128 -17.39 -13.62 -16.88
C SER A 128 -16.58 -14.91 -16.91
N GLU A 129 -16.41 -15.51 -18.09
CA GLU A 129 -15.55 -16.69 -18.32
C GLU A 129 -14.08 -16.34 -18.05
N VAL A 130 -13.56 -15.26 -18.65
CA VAL A 130 -12.18 -14.80 -18.39
C VAL A 130 -11.96 -14.44 -16.92
N ALA A 131 -12.95 -13.85 -16.26
CA ALA A 131 -12.87 -13.53 -14.84
C ALA A 131 -12.92 -14.76 -13.92
N LYS A 132 -13.47 -15.88 -14.39
CA LYS A 132 -13.44 -17.17 -13.69
C LYS A 132 -12.05 -17.79 -13.83
N ASP A 133 -11.53 -17.90 -15.04
CA ASP A 133 -10.19 -18.44 -15.31
C ASP A 133 -9.10 -17.66 -14.54
N TYR A 134 -9.23 -16.33 -14.47
CA TYR A 134 -8.30 -15.51 -13.71
C TYR A 134 -8.37 -15.79 -12.20
N ARG A 135 -9.57 -16.05 -11.64
CA ARG A 135 -9.71 -16.40 -10.22
C ARG A 135 -9.06 -17.75 -9.93
N ASP A 136 -9.24 -18.73 -10.79
CA ASP A 136 -8.68 -20.07 -10.64
C ASP A 136 -7.14 -20.01 -10.67
N VAL A 137 -6.56 -19.26 -11.61
CA VAL A 137 -5.10 -19.00 -11.67
C VAL A 137 -4.58 -18.28 -10.41
N GLN A 138 -5.36 -17.39 -9.80
CA GLN A 138 -4.95 -16.73 -8.55
C GLN A 138 -4.99 -17.68 -7.35
N VAL A 139 -5.95 -18.60 -7.30
CA VAL A 139 -6.04 -19.63 -6.25
C VAL A 139 -4.85 -20.58 -6.35
N GLU A 140 -4.57 -21.12 -7.54
CA GLU A 140 -3.42 -22.01 -7.79
C GLU A 140 -2.10 -21.34 -7.38
N ARG A 141 -1.91 -20.06 -7.75
CA ARG A 141 -0.73 -19.28 -7.34
C ARG A 141 -0.62 -19.08 -5.84
N ARG A 142 -1.76 -18.92 -5.14
CA ARG A 142 -1.78 -18.76 -3.69
C ARG A 142 -1.38 -20.07 -3.01
N GLU A 143 -1.82 -21.20 -3.52
CA GLU A 143 -1.46 -22.53 -3.03
C GLU A 143 0.02 -22.83 -3.27
N LYS A 144 0.52 -22.60 -4.48
CA LYS A 144 1.95 -22.76 -4.80
C LYS A 144 2.86 -21.89 -3.92
N ARG A 145 2.42 -20.67 -3.57
CA ARG A 145 3.14 -19.81 -2.62
C ARG A 145 3.14 -20.35 -1.20
N LYS A 146 2.04 -20.95 -0.74
CA LYS A 146 1.96 -21.60 0.57
C LYS A 146 2.88 -22.82 0.62
N GLU A 147 2.92 -23.61 -0.43
CA GLU A 147 3.80 -24.78 -0.55
C GLU A 147 5.27 -24.38 -0.54
N LEU A 148 5.66 -23.39 -1.35
CA LEU A 148 7.03 -22.85 -1.35
C LEU A 148 7.42 -22.27 0.01
N ALA A 149 6.48 -21.63 0.72
CA ALA A 149 6.73 -21.12 2.07
C ALA A 149 6.96 -22.25 3.09
N LYS A 150 6.24 -23.37 2.97
CA LYS A 150 6.48 -24.57 3.79
C LYS A 150 7.86 -25.16 3.49
N GLN A 151 8.23 -25.31 2.22
CA GLN A 151 9.54 -25.82 1.81
C GLN A 151 10.69 -24.96 2.36
N ARG A 152 10.60 -23.63 2.20
CA ARG A 152 11.60 -22.70 2.74
C ARG A 152 11.73 -22.76 4.26
N LYS A 153 10.63 -23.04 4.97
CA LYS A 153 10.66 -23.19 6.42
C LYS A 153 11.44 -24.44 6.81
N VAL A 154 11.18 -25.57 6.14
CA VAL A 154 11.92 -26.83 6.36
C VAL A 154 13.40 -26.65 6.00
N GLU A 155 13.72 -26.02 4.87
CA GLU A 155 15.11 -25.72 4.48
C GLU A 155 15.82 -24.83 5.51
N ALA A 156 15.14 -23.80 6.02
CA ALA A 156 15.70 -22.92 7.05
C ALA A 156 15.93 -23.65 8.39
N GLU A 157 15.02 -24.54 8.79
CA GLU A 157 15.18 -25.39 9.98
C GLU A 157 16.35 -26.36 9.81
N GLN A 158 16.48 -27.00 8.64
CA GLN A 158 17.63 -27.87 8.33
C GLN A 158 18.95 -27.11 8.31
N GLN A 159 18.97 -25.89 7.77
CA GLN A 159 20.18 -25.07 7.75
C GLN A 159 20.56 -24.61 9.17
N ALA A 160 19.59 -24.19 9.98
CA ALA A 160 19.83 -23.82 11.36
C ALA A 160 20.39 -25.00 12.18
N GLU A 161 19.91 -26.22 11.94
CA GLU A 161 20.45 -27.41 12.59
C GLU A 161 21.89 -27.71 12.15
N ARG A 162 22.19 -27.61 10.84
CA ARG A 162 23.57 -27.76 10.34
C ARG A 162 24.51 -26.73 10.94
N ASP A 163 24.07 -25.48 11.03
CA ASP A 163 24.85 -24.39 11.61
C ASP A 163 25.09 -24.62 13.12
N ARG A 164 24.09 -25.18 13.83
CA ARG A 164 24.23 -25.56 15.25
C ARG A 164 25.27 -26.67 15.42
N VAL A 165 25.17 -27.76 14.65
CA VAL A 165 26.11 -28.88 14.71
C VAL A 165 27.53 -28.41 14.38
N ALA A 166 27.70 -27.59 13.33
CA ALA A 166 28.99 -27.04 12.96
C ALA A 166 29.58 -26.12 14.05
N ALA A 167 28.74 -25.34 14.74
CA ALA A 167 29.18 -24.50 15.86
C ALA A 167 29.62 -25.36 17.06
N GLU A 168 28.90 -26.44 17.36
CA GLU A 168 29.28 -27.39 18.41
C GLU A 168 30.60 -28.11 18.10
N GLU A 169 30.82 -28.53 16.85
CA GLU A 169 32.07 -29.14 16.41
C GLU A 169 33.25 -28.16 16.53
N ARG A 170 33.07 -26.89 16.12
CA ARG A 170 34.10 -25.85 16.29
C ARG A 170 34.43 -25.62 17.76
N LEU A 171 33.42 -25.57 18.62
CA LEU A 171 33.63 -25.41 20.06
C LEU A 171 34.40 -26.61 20.64
N LYS A 172 34.08 -27.84 20.21
CA LYS A 172 34.84 -29.04 20.61
C LYS A 172 36.28 -28.97 20.17
N GLN A 173 36.56 -28.56 18.93
CA GLN A 173 37.92 -28.38 18.42
C GLN A 173 38.71 -27.29 19.16
N GLU A 174 38.05 -26.19 19.53
CA GLU A 174 38.69 -25.12 20.32
C GLU A 174 38.97 -25.53 21.76
N LEU A 175 38.13 -26.40 22.33
CA LEU A 175 38.24 -26.87 23.71
C LEU A 175 39.09 -28.13 23.87
N THR A 176 39.56 -28.78 22.80
CA THR A 176 40.53 -29.86 22.93
C THR A 176 41.90 -29.30 23.34
N LEU A 177 42.40 -29.76 24.49
CA LEU A 177 43.77 -29.50 24.92
C LEU A 177 44.73 -30.27 24.02
N THR A 178 45.83 -29.65 23.61
CA THR A 178 46.90 -30.38 22.93
C THR A 178 47.67 -31.24 23.94
N GLN A 179 48.34 -32.29 23.48
CA GLN A 179 49.17 -33.14 24.36
C GLN A 179 50.21 -32.34 25.16
N GLU A 180 50.76 -31.26 24.56
CA GLU A 180 51.68 -30.35 25.24
C GLU A 180 50.99 -29.53 26.34
N GLU A 181 49.77 -29.06 26.09
CA GLU A 181 48.96 -28.33 27.07
C GLU A 181 48.57 -29.23 28.26
N GLU A 182 48.21 -30.49 28.00
CA GLU A 182 47.91 -31.49 29.04
C GLU A 182 49.13 -31.80 29.90
N GLN A 183 50.29 -32.04 29.27
CA GLN A 183 51.55 -32.27 30.00
C GLN A 183 51.95 -31.06 30.84
N LEU A 184 51.78 -29.84 30.30
CA LEU A 184 52.05 -28.61 31.05
C LEU A 184 51.12 -28.45 32.26
N LEU A 185 49.84 -28.79 32.14
CA LEU A 185 48.90 -28.74 33.26
C LEU A 185 49.21 -29.81 34.32
N ALA A 186 49.69 -30.99 33.90
CA ALA A 186 50.11 -32.06 34.80
C ALA A 186 51.39 -31.68 35.57
N ASP A 187 52.38 -31.09 34.89
CA ASP A 187 53.63 -30.63 35.50
C ASP A 187 53.43 -29.40 36.40
N TYR A 188 52.47 -28.54 36.06
CA TYR A 188 52.22 -27.25 36.70
C TYR A 188 50.73 -27.02 37.01
N PRO A 189 50.15 -27.71 38.01
CA PRO A 189 48.73 -27.58 38.31
C PRO A 189 48.37 -26.19 38.87
N PRO A 190 47.26 -25.56 38.41
CA PRO A 190 46.91 -24.16 38.72
C PRO A 190 46.51 -23.87 40.17
N ASN A 191 46.31 -24.91 40.99
CA ASN A 191 45.97 -24.78 42.41
C ASN A 191 47.18 -25.00 43.34
N ALA A 192 48.36 -25.24 42.78
CA ALA A 192 49.61 -25.41 43.53
C ALA A 192 50.40 -24.09 43.60
N LYS A 193 51.70 -24.17 43.85
CA LYS A 193 52.63 -23.02 43.87
C LYS A 193 52.72 -22.27 42.53
N TRP A 194 52.06 -22.71 41.47
CA TRP A 194 52.18 -22.18 40.10
C TRP A 194 51.01 -21.26 39.77
N ASN A 195 51.24 -19.95 39.86
CA ASN A 195 50.25 -18.93 39.52
C ASN A 195 50.92 -17.73 38.83
N GLU A 196 50.13 -16.73 38.42
CA GLU A 196 50.63 -15.54 37.72
C GLU A 196 51.58 -14.70 38.60
N GLU A 197 51.34 -14.65 39.91
CA GLU A 197 52.21 -13.94 40.86
C GLU A 197 53.58 -14.61 40.97
N GLU A 198 53.61 -15.94 41.05
CA GLU A 198 54.83 -16.74 41.11
C GLU A 198 55.62 -16.62 39.80
N TYR A 199 54.93 -16.61 38.65
CA TYR A 199 55.58 -16.32 37.36
C TYR A 199 56.31 -14.97 37.38
N HIS A 200 55.66 -13.92 37.86
CA HIS A 200 56.28 -12.60 37.96
C HIS A 200 57.41 -12.57 38.98
N SER A 201 57.33 -13.34 40.08
CA SER A 201 58.41 -13.52 41.04
C SER A 201 59.64 -14.18 40.41
N LEU A 202 59.46 -15.37 39.82
CA LEU A 202 60.52 -16.15 39.18
C LEU A 202 61.14 -15.41 38.00
N ARG A 203 60.33 -14.71 37.18
CA ARG A 203 60.83 -13.89 36.08
C ARG A 203 61.68 -12.73 36.58
N ARG A 204 61.32 -12.08 37.69
CA ARG A 204 62.16 -11.05 38.32
C ARG A 204 63.48 -11.63 38.85
N GLN A 205 63.45 -12.79 39.49
CA GLN A 205 64.67 -13.48 39.96
C GLN A 205 65.59 -13.85 38.78
N LEU A 206 65.06 -14.42 37.71
CA LEU A 206 65.83 -14.77 36.50
C LEU A 206 66.44 -13.54 35.83
N ASN A 207 65.72 -12.42 35.76
CA ASN A 207 66.24 -11.17 35.20
C ASN A 207 67.36 -10.59 36.07
N ARG A 208 67.23 -10.64 37.40
CA ARG A 208 68.30 -10.24 38.32
C ARG A 208 69.54 -11.12 38.16
N ALA A 209 69.34 -12.44 38.09
CA ALA A 209 70.42 -13.41 37.87
C ALA A 209 71.18 -13.16 36.55
N ARG A 210 70.44 -12.87 35.47
CA ARG A 210 71.02 -12.59 34.15
C ARG A 210 71.90 -11.34 34.13
N ASN A 211 71.59 -10.37 34.98
CA ASN A 211 72.30 -9.09 35.08
C ASN A 211 73.37 -9.06 36.19
N ASN A 212 73.38 -10.03 37.11
CA ASN A 212 74.38 -10.13 38.16
C ASN A 212 75.67 -10.80 37.63
N PHE A 213 76.60 -9.95 37.23
CA PHE A 213 77.97 -10.34 36.93
C PHE A 213 78.81 -10.27 38.21
N SER A 214 79.25 -11.40 38.73
CA SER A 214 80.21 -11.43 39.83
C SER A 214 81.64 -11.39 39.26
N ARG A 215 82.45 -10.43 39.72
CA ARG A 215 83.90 -10.45 39.51
C ARG A 215 84.48 -11.62 40.30
N THR A 216 85.11 -12.56 39.62
CA THR A 216 85.90 -13.60 40.31
C THR A 216 87.26 -13.04 40.69
N GLY A 217 87.87 -13.61 41.74
CA GLY A 217 89.13 -13.12 42.34
C GLY A 217 90.32 -12.97 41.38
N ASN A 218 90.25 -13.52 40.16
CA ASN A 218 91.28 -13.40 39.12
C ASN A 218 90.96 -12.36 38.03
N GLY A 219 90.04 -11.41 38.27
CA GLY A 219 89.67 -10.39 37.28
C GLY A 219 88.76 -10.88 36.15
N GLY A 220 88.43 -12.17 36.10
CA GLY A 220 87.44 -12.73 35.18
C GLY A 220 86.01 -12.44 35.61
N ILE A 221 85.16 -11.99 34.69
CA ILE A 221 83.72 -11.87 34.92
C ILE A 221 83.09 -13.25 34.75
N ALA A 222 82.70 -13.92 35.85
CA ALA A 222 81.96 -15.17 35.77
C ALA A 222 80.46 -14.88 36.02
N LYS A 223 79.60 -15.36 35.12
CA LYS A 223 78.15 -15.33 35.32
C LYS A 223 77.77 -16.41 36.33
N THR A 224 77.14 -16.01 37.44
CA THR A 224 76.43 -16.97 38.29
C THR A 224 75.21 -17.45 37.51
N PHE A 225 75.21 -18.72 37.10
CA PHE A 225 74.52 -19.07 35.86
C PHE A 225 72.99 -18.92 35.93
N PHE A 226 72.32 -18.98 37.10
CA PHE A 226 70.84 -18.89 37.18
C PHE A 226 70.23 -18.36 38.49
N GLY A 227 71.01 -17.73 39.38
CA GLY A 227 70.50 -17.01 40.58
C GLY A 227 69.55 -17.80 41.50
N GLY A 228 69.79 -19.09 41.69
CA GLY A 228 69.01 -19.94 42.61
C GLY A 228 67.70 -20.50 42.03
N VAL A 229 67.31 -20.12 40.81
CA VAL A 229 66.09 -20.62 40.16
C VAL A 229 66.33 -22.03 39.63
N ASN A 230 65.53 -22.99 40.07
CA ASN A 230 65.70 -24.39 39.69
C ASN A 230 65.31 -24.65 38.22
N LYS A 231 65.63 -25.85 37.69
CA LYS A 231 65.32 -26.18 36.29
C LYS A 231 63.81 -26.17 36.01
N LYS A 232 62.97 -26.60 36.95
CA LYS A 232 61.50 -26.67 36.79
C LYS A 232 60.88 -25.28 36.69
N GLU A 233 61.32 -24.33 37.50
CA GLU A 233 60.88 -22.93 37.50
C GLU A 233 61.26 -22.21 36.19
N ARG A 234 62.44 -22.51 35.64
CA ARG A 234 62.85 -21.97 34.34
C ARG A 234 61.98 -22.48 33.20
N THR A 235 61.68 -23.78 33.19
CA THR A 235 60.78 -24.38 32.21
C THR A 235 59.37 -23.78 32.31
N PHE A 236 58.88 -23.54 33.54
CA PHE A 236 57.60 -22.85 33.77
C PHE A 236 57.60 -21.43 33.19
N VAL A 237 58.60 -20.60 33.52
CA VAL A 237 58.69 -19.22 33.01
C VAL A 237 58.76 -19.18 31.48
N LYS A 238 59.46 -20.15 30.86
CA LYS A 238 59.53 -20.28 29.40
C LYS A 238 58.16 -20.62 28.78
N ASN A 239 57.40 -21.51 29.42
CA ASN A 239 56.14 -22.04 28.89
C ASN A 239 54.90 -21.32 29.45
N PHE A 240 55.05 -20.27 30.26
CA PHE A 240 53.95 -19.60 30.98
C PHE A 240 52.80 -19.14 30.07
N LYS A 241 53.09 -18.63 28.86
CA LYS A 241 52.04 -18.22 27.92
C LYS A 241 51.17 -19.41 27.49
N THR A 242 51.80 -20.51 27.12
CA THR A 242 51.12 -21.75 26.72
C THR A 242 50.37 -22.35 27.91
N TRP A 243 50.98 -22.34 29.09
CA TRP A 243 50.33 -22.76 30.34
C TRP A 243 49.09 -21.92 30.66
N LYS A 244 49.13 -20.59 30.52
CA LYS A 244 47.98 -19.70 30.75
C LYS A 244 46.82 -20.03 29.82
N VAL A 245 47.10 -20.25 28.53
CA VAL A 245 46.11 -20.68 27.54
C VAL A 245 45.53 -22.05 27.90
N ALA A 246 46.36 -23.01 28.33
CA ALA A 246 45.92 -24.32 28.78
C ALA A 246 45.01 -24.24 30.02
N VAL A 247 45.34 -23.40 31.00
CA VAL A 247 44.51 -23.17 32.21
C VAL A 247 43.16 -22.57 31.84
N GLU A 248 43.13 -21.56 30.97
CA GLU A 248 41.89 -20.95 30.48
C GLU A 248 41.01 -21.94 29.70
N LYS A 249 41.61 -22.76 28.83
CA LYS A 249 40.92 -23.85 28.12
C LYS A 249 40.36 -24.88 29.10
N ALA A 250 41.16 -25.36 30.04
CA ALA A 250 40.74 -26.35 31.04
C ALA A 250 39.59 -25.84 31.92
N ALA A 251 39.60 -24.54 32.28
CA ALA A 251 38.49 -23.92 33.00
C ALA A 251 37.20 -23.91 32.16
N LYS A 252 37.29 -23.57 30.87
CA LYS A 252 36.14 -23.60 29.94
C LYS A 252 35.59 -25.00 29.72
N ILE A 253 36.46 -26.01 29.63
CA ILE A 253 36.05 -27.43 29.54
C ILE A 253 35.23 -27.81 30.78
N ARG A 254 35.73 -27.53 31.98
CA ARG A 254 35.02 -27.83 33.24
C ARG A 254 33.68 -27.10 33.35
N GLU A 255 33.61 -25.85 32.90
CA GLU A 255 32.36 -25.09 32.86
C GLU A 255 31.35 -25.70 31.88
N ALA A 256 31.82 -26.13 30.69
CA ALA A 256 31.00 -26.80 29.70
C ALA A 256 30.48 -28.16 30.19
N GLU A 257 31.32 -28.97 30.84
CA GLU A 257 30.94 -30.25 31.46
C GLU A 257 29.91 -30.04 32.58
N ALA A 258 30.14 -29.09 33.49
CA ALA A 258 29.19 -28.77 34.56
C ALA A 258 27.84 -28.27 34.02
N LYS A 259 27.85 -27.53 32.90
CA LYS A 259 26.62 -27.10 32.22
C LYS A 259 25.90 -28.28 31.56
N ALA A 260 26.62 -29.18 30.90
CA ALA A 260 26.06 -30.39 30.30
C ALA A 260 25.41 -31.29 31.37
N GLU A 261 26.05 -31.48 32.52
CA GLU A 261 25.45 -32.22 33.65
C GLU A 261 24.17 -31.57 34.18
N ARG A 262 24.14 -30.23 34.28
CA ARG A 262 22.93 -29.49 34.70
C ARG A 262 21.78 -29.65 33.71
N GLU A 263 22.08 -29.66 32.41
CA GLU A 263 21.08 -29.86 31.36
C GLU A 263 20.56 -31.30 31.33
N GLN A 264 21.42 -32.31 31.51
CA GLN A 264 21.00 -33.71 31.67
C GLN A 264 20.11 -33.92 32.91
N LYS A 265 20.44 -33.27 34.03
CA LYS A 265 19.59 -33.32 35.24
C LYS A 265 18.25 -32.63 35.05
N LYS A 266 18.16 -31.60 34.20
CA LYS A 266 16.89 -30.94 33.85
C LYS A 266 16.03 -31.80 32.92
N SER A 267 16.61 -32.34 31.85
CA SER A 267 15.87 -33.20 30.92
C SER A 267 15.36 -34.49 31.59
N ALA A 268 16.14 -35.08 32.51
CA ALA A 268 15.70 -36.23 33.31
C ALA A 268 14.57 -35.89 34.30
N LYS A 269 14.45 -34.63 34.73
CA LYS A 269 13.37 -34.18 35.62
C LYS A 269 12.10 -33.87 34.84
N GLU A 270 12.21 -33.23 33.68
CA GLU A 270 11.09 -32.93 32.78
C GLU A 270 10.46 -34.22 32.23
N SER A 271 11.24 -35.23 31.88
CA SER A 271 10.70 -36.54 31.48
C SER A 271 10.07 -37.34 32.62
N SER A 272 10.41 -37.05 33.87
CA SER A 272 9.78 -37.68 35.04
C SER A 272 8.46 -37.03 35.44
N ASP A 273 8.26 -35.75 35.11
CA ASP A 273 7.05 -34.99 35.42
C ASP A 273 5.97 -35.15 34.33
N GLU A 274 6.34 -35.54 33.10
CA GLU A 274 5.41 -35.77 31.98
C GLU A 274 4.66 -37.13 32.04
N VAL A 275 5.01 -38.01 32.98
CA VAL A 275 4.36 -39.34 33.19
C VAL A 275 3.25 -39.30 34.26
N LYS A 276 2.89 -38.12 34.81
CA LYS A 276 1.88 -37.98 35.87
C LYS A 276 0.61 -37.22 35.52
N ASP A 277 0.33 -36.96 34.25
CA ASP A 277 -0.94 -36.36 33.82
C ASP A 277 -1.75 -37.28 32.88
N ASP A 278 -2.09 -38.47 33.38
CA ASP A 278 -3.15 -39.34 32.84
C ASP A 278 -4.55 -38.80 33.20
N ARG A 279 -4.78 -37.48 33.07
CA ARG A 279 -6.13 -36.94 33.04
C ARG A 279 -6.64 -36.96 31.61
N VAL A 280 -7.34 -38.05 31.32
CA VAL A 280 -8.27 -38.27 30.20
C VAL A 280 -8.85 -36.95 29.69
N PRO A 281 -8.59 -36.55 28.43
CA PRO A 281 -9.32 -35.46 27.79
C PRO A 281 -10.74 -35.97 27.48
N THR A 282 -11.71 -35.53 28.28
CA THR A 282 -13.12 -35.67 27.96
C THR A 282 -13.40 -35.02 26.60
N ALA A 283 -13.96 -35.82 25.70
CA ALA A 283 -14.36 -35.43 24.36
C ALA A 283 -15.39 -34.29 24.39
N GLU A 284 -14.96 -33.07 24.11
CA GLU A 284 -15.87 -31.97 23.78
C GLU A 284 -16.24 -32.02 22.29
N LYS A 285 -17.54 -32.24 22.10
CA LYS A 285 -18.27 -32.26 20.84
C LYS A 285 -17.93 -31.06 19.95
N ASN A 286 -17.42 -31.36 18.75
CA ASN A 286 -17.61 -30.51 17.58
C ASN A 286 -19.11 -30.41 17.27
N GLN A 287 -19.73 -29.27 17.62
CA GLN A 287 -20.98 -28.85 17.01
C GLN A 287 -20.65 -28.02 15.76
N GLU A 288 -20.93 -28.62 14.61
CA GLU A 288 -21.16 -27.90 13.36
C GLU A 288 -22.24 -26.83 13.59
N LYS A 289 -21.91 -25.57 13.27
CA LYS A 289 -22.85 -24.46 13.25
C LYS A 289 -23.15 -24.12 11.80
N PRO A 290 -24.43 -24.06 11.38
CA PRO A 290 -24.80 -23.91 9.98
C PRO A 290 -24.46 -22.52 9.44
N GLU A 291 -24.18 -22.49 8.14
CA GLU A 291 -24.04 -21.30 7.31
C GLU A 291 -25.29 -20.42 7.45
N ALA A 292 -25.13 -19.29 8.15
CA ALA A 292 -26.11 -18.22 8.17
C ALA A 292 -25.70 -17.09 7.23
N GLU A 293 -26.56 -16.89 6.25
CA GLU A 293 -26.79 -15.76 5.36
C GLU A 293 -25.93 -14.49 5.56
N GLY A 294 -25.31 -14.06 4.45
CA GLY A 294 -24.43 -12.91 4.40
C GLY A 294 -25.07 -11.59 4.84
N PRO A 295 -24.31 -10.67 5.47
CA PRO A 295 -24.87 -9.41 5.88
C PRO A 295 -25.07 -8.51 4.66
N LYS A 296 -26.33 -8.07 4.51
CA LYS A 296 -26.70 -6.94 3.67
C LYS A 296 -25.79 -5.75 4.01
N LYS A 297 -25.26 -5.12 2.96
CA LYS A 297 -24.46 -3.90 3.04
C LYS A 297 -25.33 -2.75 3.55
N GLU A 298 -25.35 -2.54 4.85
CA GLU A 298 -25.66 -1.23 5.42
C GLU A 298 -24.37 -0.41 5.48
N GLU A 299 -24.40 0.72 4.78
CA GLU A 299 -23.36 1.74 4.75
C GLU A 299 -23.33 2.43 6.12
N VAL A 300 -22.55 1.87 7.05
CA VAL A 300 -22.36 2.45 8.38
C VAL A 300 -21.53 3.74 8.25
N ASP A 301 -22.15 4.87 8.57
CA ASP A 301 -21.50 6.16 8.79
C ASP A 301 -20.56 6.06 10.01
N PHE A 302 -19.29 5.73 9.74
CA PHE A 302 -18.23 5.55 10.74
C PHE A 302 -17.98 6.79 11.62
N SER A 303 -18.47 7.98 11.23
CA SER A 303 -18.35 9.18 12.06
C SER A 303 -19.25 9.13 13.31
N LYS A 304 -20.39 8.44 13.25
CA LYS A 304 -21.35 8.29 14.36
C LYS A 304 -21.05 7.09 15.26
N ALA A 305 -20.50 6.00 14.73
CA ALA A 305 -20.16 4.81 15.52
C ALA A 305 -18.99 5.04 16.51
N ILE A 306 -18.08 5.96 16.20
CA ILE A 306 -16.95 6.32 17.07
C ILE A 306 -17.40 7.09 18.32
N ARG A 307 -18.56 7.77 18.28
CA ARG A 307 -19.04 8.61 19.40
C ARG A 307 -19.72 7.85 20.55
N LYS A 308 -20.16 6.61 20.36
CA LYS A 308 -21.05 5.93 21.34
C LYS A 308 -20.36 5.00 22.35
N ASN A 309 -19.04 4.78 22.29
CA ASN A 309 -18.38 3.76 23.13
C ASN A 309 -16.98 4.15 23.69
N GLU A 310 -16.67 5.42 23.86
CA GLU A 310 -15.41 5.83 24.53
C GLU A 310 -15.53 5.76 26.06
N LYS A 311 -14.86 4.76 26.68
CA LYS A 311 -14.50 4.75 28.11
C LYS A 311 -13.63 5.99 28.48
N PRO A 312 -13.54 6.39 29.77
CA PRO A 312 -12.96 7.66 30.19
C PRO A 312 -11.55 7.86 29.60
N GLN A 313 -11.36 9.00 28.94
CA GLN A 313 -10.14 9.34 28.24
C GLN A 313 -9.00 9.53 29.25
N ARG A 314 -7.99 8.64 29.23
CA ARG A 314 -6.73 8.87 29.94
C ARG A 314 -6.08 10.13 29.36
N GLN A 315 -6.07 11.21 30.15
CA GLN A 315 -5.36 12.44 29.80
C GLN A 315 -3.87 12.21 30.00
N PHE A 316 -3.06 12.51 28.99
CA PHE A 316 -1.61 12.56 29.15
C PHE A 316 -1.26 13.80 29.96
N SER A 317 -0.48 13.62 31.03
CA SER A 317 -0.14 14.70 31.97
C SER A 317 1.10 15.49 31.53
N SER A 318 1.94 14.94 30.63
CA SER A 318 3.15 15.62 30.13
C SER A 318 3.57 15.16 28.73
N ILE A 319 4.39 15.98 28.04
CA ILE A 319 5.01 15.63 26.75
C ILE A 319 5.95 14.41 26.90
N GLN A 320 6.59 14.26 28.05
CA GLN A 320 7.46 13.12 28.36
C GLN A 320 6.66 11.80 28.43
N GLU A 321 5.46 11.81 29.03
CA GLU A 321 4.56 10.65 29.03
C GLU A 321 4.11 10.29 27.60
N ILE A 322 3.83 11.30 26.78
CA ILE A 322 3.43 11.09 25.37
C ILE A 322 4.57 10.46 24.56
N ASN A 323 5.80 10.93 24.72
CA ASN A 323 6.97 10.37 24.04
C ASN A 323 7.24 8.92 24.46
N HIS A 324 7.12 8.60 25.75
CA HIS A 324 7.26 7.21 26.20
C HIS A 324 6.18 6.31 25.57
N VAL A 325 4.93 6.77 25.53
CA VAL A 325 3.81 5.98 24.98
C VAL A 325 3.93 5.79 23.47
N LEU A 326 4.53 6.74 22.75
CA LEU A 326 4.73 6.65 21.29
C LEU A 326 5.55 5.41 20.87
N TYR A 327 6.49 4.98 21.72
CA TYR A 327 7.34 3.79 21.51
C TYR A 327 6.88 2.56 22.30
N GLY A 328 5.71 2.62 22.95
CA GLY A 328 5.14 1.51 23.71
C GLY A 328 4.67 0.34 22.84
N LYS A 329 4.14 -0.72 23.47
CA LYS A 329 3.61 -1.90 22.73
C LYS A 329 2.14 -1.77 22.33
N ASP A 330 1.33 -0.97 23.02
CA ASP A 330 -0.12 -0.85 22.76
C ASP A 330 -0.41 0.10 21.58
N PRO A 331 -0.92 -0.40 20.44
CA PRO A 331 -1.21 0.43 19.26
C PRO A 331 -2.29 1.49 19.52
N ARG A 332 -3.26 1.24 20.40
CA ARG A 332 -4.33 2.21 20.70
C ARG A 332 -3.80 3.40 21.47
N LEU A 333 -2.92 3.17 22.44
CA LEU A 333 -2.27 4.24 23.20
C LEU A 333 -1.31 5.04 22.32
N ARG A 334 -0.54 4.38 21.46
CA ARG A 334 0.33 5.04 20.47
C ARG A 334 -0.46 5.95 19.52
N ILE A 335 -1.60 5.50 18.99
CA ILE A 335 -2.48 6.35 18.14
C ILE A 335 -2.95 7.59 18.91
N ARG A 336 -3.32 7.44 20.19
CA ARG A 336 -3.72 8.59 21.02
C ARG A 336 -2.56 9.56 21.24
N ALA A 337 -1.37 9.04 21.54
CA ALA A 337 -0.16 9.85 21.67
C ALA A 337 0.11 10.65 20.39
N ILE A 338 0.10 9.99 19.22
CA ILE A 338 0.24 10.62 17.90
C ILE A 338 -0.77 11.75 17.70
N LYS A 339 -2.06 11.49 17.98
CA LYS A 339 -3.12 12.51 17.84
C LYS A 339 -2.90 13.68 18.79
N ARG A 340 -2.49 13.41 20.03
CA ARG A 340 -2.23 14.44 21.04
C ARG A 340 -1.07 15.34 20.65
N LEU A 341 0.04 14.78 20.15
CA LEU A 341 1.18 15.54 19.61
C LEU A 341 0.74 16.49 18.50
N GLY A 342 -0.10 16.01 17.57
CA GLY A 342 -0.67 16.84 16.51
C GLY A 342 -1.58 17.95 17.03
N MET A 343 -2.38 17.69 18.08
CA MET A 343 -3.25 18.71 18.69
C MET A 343 -2.45 19.78 19.45
N MET A 344 -1.32 19.39 20.04
CA MET A 344 -0.41 20.31 20.74
C MET A 344 0.51 21.09 19.78
N LYS A 345 0.48 20.76 18.48
CA LYS A 345 1.39 21.30 17.46
C LYS A 345 2.87 21.17 17.85
N GLU A 346 3.22 20.03 18.47
CA GLU A 346 4.56 19.79 19.01
C GLU A 346 5.59 19.62 17.88
N LYS A 347 6.41 20.65 17.63
CA LYS A 347 7.39 20.63 16.54
C LYS A 347 8.48 19.57 16.72
N ASN A 348 8.87 19.26 17.96
CA ASN A 348 9.87 18.23 18.22
C ASN A 348 9.39 16.82 17.88
N ALA A 349 8.08 16.63 17.67
CA ALA A 349 7.51 15.34 17.28
C ALA A 349 7.59 15.06 15.78
N VAL A 350 8.00 16.02 14.93
CA VAL A 350 7.95 15.87 13.47
C VAL A 350 8.73 14.64 13.00
N SER A 351 9.98 14.46 13.45
CA SER A 351 10.81 13.32 13.06
C SER A 351 10.15 11.97 13.40
N ALA A 352 9.62 11.84 14.61
CA ALA A 352 8.93 10.61 15.03
C ALA A 352 7.65 10.36 14.24
N LEU A 353 6.86 11.40 13.97
CA LEU A 353 5.64 11.30 13.17
C LEU A 353 5.92 11.01 11.69
N VAL A 354 6.97 11.58 11.12
CA VAL A 354 7.48 11.29 9.77
C VAL A 354 7.88 9.82 9.65
N SER A 355 8.58 9.29 10.66
CA SER A 355 8.95 7.88 10.74
C SER A 355 7.70 6.98 10.74
N VAL A 356 6.74 7.21 11.65
CA VAL A 356 5.49 6.44 11.71
C VAL A 356 4.69 6.54 10.42
N ALA A 357 4.56 7.74 9.85
CA ALA A 357 3.85 7.95 8.59
C ALA A 357 4.56 7.27 7.40
N GLY A 358 5.89 7.10 7.46
CA GLY A 358 6.73 6.47 6.45
C GLY A 358 6.85 4.95 6.55
N ASP A 359 6.64 4.37 7.73
CA ASP A 359 6.85 2.94 7.95
C ASP A 359 5.70 2.08 7.42
N ASN A 360 6.01 1.17 6.50
CA ASN A 360 5.03 0.24 5.96
C ASN A 360 4.65 -0.90 6.93
N LYS A 361 5.48 -1.16 7.95
CA LYS A 361 5.22 -2.15 9.02
C LYS A 361 4.19 -1.65 10.03
N GLU A 362 4.07 -0.33 10.20
CA GLU A 362 3.06 0.25 11.07
C GLU A 362 1.63 0.05 10.54
N SER A 363 0.67 0.03 11.46
CA SER A 363 -0.74 -0.11 11.10
C SER A 363 -1.21 1.05 10.22
N ARG A 364 -2.24 0.78 9.40
CA ARG A 364 -2.81 1.80 8.51
C ARG A 364 -3.35 2.98 9.32
N GLU A 365 -4.00 2.68 10.43
CA GLU A 365 -4.61 3.64 11.36
C GLU A 365 -3.56 4.55 11.98
N MET A 366 -2.41 4.00 12.39
CA MET A 366 -1.27 4.78 12.90
C MET A 366 -0.70 5.72 11.85
N ARG A 367 -0.48 5.23 10.63
CA ARG A 367 0.01 6.08 9.54
C ARG A 367 -0.95 7.22 9.22
N VAL A 368 -2.25 6.94 9.15
CA VAL A 368 -3.28 7.96 8.90
C VAL A 368 -3.32 8.99 10.04
N ALA A 369 -3.22 8.53 11.30
CA ALA A 369 -3.13 9.42 12.45
C ALA A 369 -1.87 10.29 12.39
N ALA A 370 -0.73 9.71 12.03
CA ALA A 370 0.54 10.43 11.91
C ALA A 370 0.48 11.50 10.82
N ILE A 371 -0.03 11.19 9.63
CA ILE A 371 -0.23 12.19 8.56
C ILE A 371 -1.18 13.31 8.99
N SER A 372 -2.28 12.95 9.66
CA SER A 372 -3.25 13.93 10.14
C SER A 372 -2.62 14.86 11.18
N SER A 373 -1.78 14.33 12.07
CA SER A 373 -1.03 15.10 13.06
C SER A 373 0.04 15.97 12.41
N LEU A 374 0.78 15.45 11.43
CA LEU A 374 1.75 16.21 10.65
C LEU A 374 1.09 17.39 9.94
N GLY A 375 -0.14 17.23 9.43
CA GLY A 375 -0.89 18.35 8.83
C GLY A 375 -1.19 19.50 9.79
N LYS A 376 -1.32 19.22 11.10
CA LYS A 376 -1.56 20.24 12.13
C LYS A 376 -0.28 20.92 12.61
N ILE A 377 0.84 20.19 12.56
CA ILE A 377 2.18 20.66 12.95
C ILE A 377 2.88 21.35 11.77
N TYR A 378 2.45 21.05 10.54
CA TYR A 378 3.13 21.38 9.29
C TYR A 378 3.76 22.76 9.32
N SER A 379 5.05 22.82 9.00
CA SER A 379 5.89 24.02 9.06
C SER A 379 6.73 24.20 7.79
N GLY A 380 6.28 23.64 6.66
CA GLY A 380 7.03 23.66 5.40
C GLY A 380 8.27 22.76 5.36
N GLU A 381 8.51 21.93 6.38
CA GLU A 381 9.69 21.08 6.46
C GLU A 381 9.72 20.03 5.32
N GLU A 382 10.88 19.89 4.67
CA GLU A 382 11.07 19.01 3.52
C GLU A 382 10.75 17.54 3.84
N SER A 383 11.04 17.10 5.07
CA SER A 383 10.76 15.75 5.55
C SER A 383 9.24 15.43 5.48
N ILE A 384 8.39 16.39 5.84
CA ILE A 384 6.93 16.27 5.80
C ILE A 384 6.45 16.27 4.35
N ILE A 385 6.96 17.18 3.53
CA ILE A 385 6.65 17.27 2.09
C ILE A 385 6.95 15.94 1.40
N ASN A 386 8.12 15.34 1.66
CA ASN A 386 8.53 14.08 1.06
C ASN A 386 7.63 12.91 1.49
N VAL A 387 7.24 12.84 2.76
CA VAL A 387 6.24 11.86 3.23
C VAL A 387 4.91 12.06 2.50
N PHE A 388 4.41 13.30 2.41
CA PHE A 388 3.13 13.60 1.78
C PHE A 388 3.14 13.25 0.29
N LYS A 389 4.18 13.64 -0.46
CA LYS A 389 4.38 13.27 -1.88
C LYS A 389 4.38 11.75 -2.08
N ARG A 390 5.04 10.99 -1.20
CA ARG A 390 5.06 9.52 -1.26
C ARG A 390 3.67 8.94 -0.97
N ARG A 391 2.95 9.51 -0.01
CA ARG A 391 1.65 8.98 0.44
C ARG A 391 0.48 9.35 -0.47
N LEU A 392 0.57 10.45 -1.22
CA LEU A 392 -0.35 10.77 -2.34
C LEU A 392 -0.26 9.74 -3.49
N ARG A 393 0.87 9.04 -3.64
CA ARG A 393 1.03 7.95 -4.63
C ARG A 393 0.65 6.57 -4.09
N SER A 394 0.18 6.48 -2.84
CA SER A 394 -0.20 5.21 -2.23
C SER A 394 -1.44 4.61 -2.91
N GLN A 395 -1.51 3.28 -3.00
CA GLN A 395 -2.72 2.58 -3.44
C GLN A 395 -3.89 2.73 -2.44
N SER A 396 -3.62 3.01 -1.17
CA SER A 396 -4.66 3.21 -0.14
C SER A 396 -5.34 4.57 -0.32
N ARG A 397 -6.67 4.52 -0.53
CA ARG A 397 -7.54 5.70 -0.59
C ARG A 397 -7.43 6.53 0.69
N GLU A 398 -7.45 5.86 1.85
CA GLU A 398 -7.41 6.48 3.17
C GLU A 398 -6.14 7.29 3.35
N MET A 399 -5.02 6.76 2.87
CA MET A 399 -3.72 7.42 2.91
C MET A 399 -3.70 8.70 2.06
N ARG A 400 -4.17 8.62 0.82
CA ARG A 400 -4.24 9.78 -0.09
C ARG A 400 -5.21 10.84 0.44
N SER A 401 -6.36 10.41 0.94
CA SER A 401 -7.35 11.30 1.57
C SER A 401 -6.81 11.97 2.82
N ALA A 402 -6.05 11.26 3.66
CA ALA A 402 -5.42 11.83 4.85
C ALA A 402 -4.45 12.95 4.47
N VAL A 403 -3.63 12.77 3.43
CA VAL A 403 -2.72 13.82 2.96
C VAL A 403 -3.49 15.03 2.45
N ILE A 404 -4.50 14.85 1.57
CA ILE A 404 -5.28 15.99 1.07
C ILE A 404 -6.01 16.73 2.19
N ASN A 405 -6.54 16.03 3.19
CA ASN A 405 -7.19 16.67 4.34
C ASN A 405 -6.21 17.41 5.23
N ALA A 406 -5.03 16.83 5.47
CA ALA A 406 -3.94 17.48 6.19
C ALA A 406 -3.50 18.75 5.47
N SER A 407 -3.24 18.67 4.16
CA SER A 407 -2.89 19.80 3.31
C SER A 407 -3.99 20.87 3.23
N PHE A 408 -5.26 20.48 3.27
CA PHE A 408 -6.36 21.45 3.29
C PHE A 408 -6.48 22.21 4.61
N SER A 409 -6.08 21.58 5.72
CA SER A 409 -6.19 22.15 7.07
C SER A 409 -5.03 23.07 7.43
N THR A 410 -3.91 23.01 6.71
CA THR A 410 -2.77 23.92 6.92
C THR A 410 -2.98 25.26 6.21
N GLU A 411 -2.38 26.30 6.78
CA GLU A 411 -2.29 27.66 6.20
C GLU A 411 -0.92 27.92 5.58
N GLU A 412 0.05 27.05 5.82
CA GLU A 412 1.41 27.15 5.28
C GLU A 412 1.44 26.97 3.76
N ASP A 413 2.53 27.45 3.16
CA ASP A 413 2.80 27.32 1.73
C ASP A 413 2.98 25.84 1.33
N LEU A 414 2.17 25.43 0.34
CA LEU A 414 2.19 24.11 -0.25
C LEU A 414 2.72 24.10 -1.68
N SER A 415 3.32 25.18 -2.17
CA SER A 415 3.92 25.29 -3.52
C SER A 415 4.81 24.09 -3.89
N PRO A 416 5.66 23.53 -3.00
CA PRO A 416 6.45 22.34 -3.31
C PRO A 416 5.63 21.08 -3.64
N MET A 417 4.34 21.07 -3.32
CA MET A 417 3.40 19.97 -3.56
C MET A 417 2.43 20.24 -4.72
N GLU A 418 2.49 21.40 -5.38
CA GLU A 418 1.54 21.83 -6.42
C GLU A 418 1.27 20.73 -7.45
N ASP A 419 2.32 20.16 -8.05
CA ASP A 419 2.19 19.11 -9.06
C ASP A 419 1.44 17.88 -8.56
N MET A 420 1.74 17.43 -7.33
CA MET A 420 1.11 16.24 -6.77
C MET A 420 -0.36 16.49 -6.39
N ILE A 421 -0.67 17.70 -5.91
CA ILE A 421 -2.04 18.12 -5.63
C ILE A 421 -2.82 18.25 -6.94
N GLY A 422 -2.18 18.80 -7.98
CA GLY A 422 -2.69 18.81 -9.34
C GLY A 422 -3.05 17.40 -9.82
N ILE A 423 -2.14 16.43 -9.68
CA ILE A 423 -2.39 15.03 -10.02
C ILE A 423 -3.55 14.44 -9.18
N ALA A 424 -3.69 14.83 -7.91
CA ALA A 424 -4.78 14.34 -7.05
C ALA A 424 -6.18 14.76 -7.54
N THR A 425 -6.29 15.79 -8.39
CA THR A 425 -7.56 16.08 -9.10
C THR A 425 -7.98 14.97 -10.05
N LEU A 426 -7.08 14.06 -10.41
CA LEU A 426 -7.32 12.90 -11.27
C LEU A 426 -7.64 11.61 -10.49
N ASP A 427 -7.78 11.68 -9.16
CA ASP A 427 -8.00 10.50 -8.33
C ASP A 427 -9.31 9.76 -8.66
N ASN A 428 -9.30 8.43 -8.52
CA ASN A 428 -10.51 7.62 -8.70
C ASN A 428 -11.59 7.94 -7.65
N ASN A 429 -11.21 8.42 -6.46
CA ASN A 429 -12.13 8.81 -5.42
C ASN A 429 -12.60 10.27 -5.57
N LYS A 430 -13.94 10.45 -5.58
CA LYS A 430 -14.58 11.76 -5.77
C LYS A 430 -14.25 12.79 -4.68
N ASP A 431 -14.08 12.35 -3.43
CA ASP A 431 -13.85 13.26 -2.28
C ASP A 431 -12.44 13.84 -2.36
N ILE A 432 -11.47 13.01 -2.77
CA ILE A 432 -10.09 13.44 -3.04
C ILE A 432 -10.06 14.45 -4.19
N ARG A 433 -10.73 14.16 -5.31
CA ARG A 433 -10.79 15.12 -6.44
C ARG A 433 -11.41 16.45 -6.04
N TYR A 434 -12.55 16.41 -5.34
CA TYR A 434 -13.26 17.60 -4.87
C TYR A 434 -12.36 18.45 -3.97
N ARG A 435 -11.74 17.84 -2.96
CA ARG A 435 -10.86 18.57 -2.03
C ARG A 435 -9.57 19.04 -2.68
N ALA A 436 -9.00 18.29 -3.62
CA ALA A 436 -7.81 18.72 -4.36
C ALA A 436 -8.09 19.97 -5.20
N VAL A 437 -9.26 20.05 -5.86
CA VAL A 437 -9.67 21.24 -6.61
C VAL A 437 -9.83 22.46 -5.70
N LEU A 438 -10.49 22.31 -4.55
CA LEU A 438 -10.61 23.40 -3.58
C LEU A 438 -9.25 23.79 -2.98
N LEU A 439 -8.35 22.84 -2.78
CA LEU A 439 -7.00 23.12 -2.30
C LEU A 439 -6.19 23.94 -3.30
N ILE A 440 -6.31 23.63 -4.60
CA ILE A 440 -5.68 24.40 -5.69
C ILE A 440 -6.18 25.84 -5.69
N GLU A 441 -7.48 26.06 -5.46
CA GLU A 441 -8.04 27.42 -5.30
C GLU A 441 -7.49 28.11 -4.05
N LYS A 442 -7.55 27.45 -2.90
CA LYS A 442 -7.07 27.98 -1.62
C LYS A 442 -5.61 28.43 -1.69
N GLN A 443 -4.75 27.62 -2.29
CA GLN A 443 -3.30 27.85 -2.39
C GLN A 443 -2.90 28.64 -3.64
N LYS A 444 -3.85 29.02 -4.49
CA LYS A 444 -3.62 29.76 -5.75
C LYS A 444 -2.61 29.10 -6.69
N PHE A 445 -2.72 27.78 -6.86
CA PHE A 445 -1.85 26.99 -7.74
C PHE A 445 -2.17 27.19 -9.22
N MET A 446 -1.62 28.25 -9.78
CA MET A 446 -1.83 28.67 -11.17
C MET A 446 -1.35 27.64 -12.19
N GLY A 447 -0.26 26.90 -11.90
CA GLY A 447 0.25 25.83 -12.75
C GLY A 447 -0.70 24.63 -12.85
N SER A 448 -1.68 24.53 -11.95
CA SER A 448 -2.69 23.47 -11.94
C SER A 448 -4.02 23.85 -12.61
N ILE A 449 -4.17 25.06 -13.17
CA ILE A 449 -5.41 25.52 -13.82
C ILE A 449 -5.87 24.54 -14.91
N GLY A 450 -4.96 24.06 -15.76
CA GLY A 450 -5.32 23.10 -16.83
C GLY A 450 -5.96 21.82 -16.29
N ARG A 451 -5.49 21.31 -15.14
CA ARG A 451 -6.06 20.13 -14.48
C ARG A 451 -7.44 20.42 -13.87
N VAL A 452 -7.64 21.63 -13.35
CA VAL A 452 -8.98 22.08 -12.89
C VAL A 452 -9.95 22.22 -14.07
N GLN A 453 -9.52 22.73 -15.22
CA GLN A 453 -10.35 22.82 -16.43
C GLN A 453 -10.88 21.45 -16.89
N GLU A 454 -10.08 20.39 -16.80
CA GLU A 454 -10.55 19.04 -17.11
C GLU A 454 -11.71 18.59 -16.21
N ARG A 455 -11.76 19.08 -14.96
CA ARG A 455 -12.82 18.74 -13.99
C ARG A 455 -14.18 19.38 -14.31
N LEU A 456 -14.26 20.33 -15.24
CA LEU A 456 -15.54 20.80 -15.79
C LEU A 456 -16.34 19.67 -16.46
N ARG A 457 -15.67 18.57 -16.86
CA ARG A 457 -16.29 17.38 -17.46
C ARG A 457 -16.48 16.24 -16.45
N ASP A 458 -16.20 16.44 -15.16
CA ASP A 458 -16.34 15.39 -14.15
C ASP A 458 -17.79 14.87 -14.09
N SER A 459 -17.94 13.56 -13.85
CA SER A 459 -19.26 12.94 -13.73
C SER A 459 -19.95 13.29 -12.41
N VAL A 460 -19.16 13.66 -11.39
CA VAL A 460 -19.63 13.98 -10.05
C VAL A 460 -19.96 15.48 -9.94
N PRO A 461 -21.20 15.86 -9.58
CA PRO A 461 -21.59 17.25 -9.50
C PRO A 461 -20.73 18.09 -8.56
N GLN A 462 -20.37 17.57 -7.37
CA GLN A 462 -19.53 18.27 -6.40
C GLN A 462 -18.20 18.72 -7.01
N VAL A 463 -17.49 17.81 -7.70
CA VAL A 463 -16.18 18.08 -8.29
C VAL A 463 -16.30 19.11 -9.41
N LYS A 464 -17.33 19.00 -10.24
CA LYS A 464 -17.59 19.95 -11.33
C LYS A 464 -17.91 21.35 -10.81
N ILE A 465 -18.72 21.46 -9.76
CA ILE A 465 -19.05 22.74 -9.13
C ILE A 465 -17.80 23.37 -8.51
N ALA A 466 -17.00 22.58 -7.80
CA ALA A 466 -15.72 23.05 -7.26
C ALA A 466 -14.78 23.54 -8.36
N ALA A 467 -14.75 22.88 -9.52
CA ALA A 467 -13.94 23.31 -10.65
C ALA A 467 -14.41 24.65 -11.24
N ILE A 468 -15.73 24.85 -11.38
CA ILE A 468 -16.29 26.14 -11.83
C ILE A 468 -15.91 27.24 -10.84
N TYR A 469 -16.11 27.00 -9.55
CA TYR A 469 -15.75 27.94 -8.48
C TYR A 469 -14.26 28.29 -8.52
N ALA A 470 -13.38 27.29 -8.56
CA ALA A 470 -11.95 27.47 -8.59
C ALA A 470 -11.48 28.28 -9.80
N LEU A 471 -12.01 27.99 -11.00
CA LEU A 471 -11.64 28.72 -12.21
C LEU A 471 -12.08 30.19 -12.19
N LEU A 472 -13.24 30.50 -11.61
CA LEU A 472 -13.67 31.90 -11.44
C LEU A 472 -12.73 32.69 -10.52
N LYS A 473 -12.10 32.02 -9.55
CA LYS A 473 -11.17 32.64 -8.61
C LYS A 473 -9.74 32.73 -9.14
N LEU A 474 -9.29 31.71 -9.87
CA LEU A 474 -7.91 31.59 -10.35
C LEU A 474 -7.71 32.26 -11.72
N ASP A 475 -8.70 32.20 -12.60
CA ASP A 475 -8.61 32.72 -13.97
C ASP A 475 -9.90 33.49 -14.35
N PRO A 476 -10.12 34.68 -13.78
CA PRO A 476 -11.31 35.51 -14.06
C PRO A 476 -11.22 36.23 -15.41
N THR A 477 -10.66 35.60 -16.45
CA THR A 477 -10.60 36.20 -17.79
C THR A 477 -11.99 36.24 -18.43
N PRO A 478 -12.29 37.24 -19.30
CA PRO A 478 -13.56 37.31 -20.02
C PRO A 478 -13.89 36.03 -20.80
N ARG A 479 -12.85 35.35 -21.32
CA ARG A 479 -12.99 34.06 -22.00
C ARG A 479 -13.48 32.97 -21.05
N THR A 480 -12.86 32.84 -19.88
CA THR A 480 -13.25 31.85 -18.87
C THR A 480 -14.65 32.17 -18.33
N LEU A 481 -14.96 33.43 -18.05
CA LEU A 481 -16.30 33.87 -17.66
C LEU A 481 -17.37 33.48 -18.70
N ASN A 482 -17.15 33.76 -19.99
CA ASN A 482 -18.08 33.40 -21.06
C ASN A 482 -18.33 31.89 -21.16
N VAL A 483 -17.29 31.07 -20.92
CA VAL A 483 -17.43 29.61 -20.88
C VAL A 483 -18.24 29.17 -19.66
N LEU A 484 -17.95 29.74 -18.49
CA LEU A 484 -18.56 29.34 -17.22
C LEU A 484 -19.99 29.86 -17.05
N GLN A 485 -20.38 30.97 -17.69
CA GLN A 485 -21.77 31.46 -17.73
C GLN A 485 -22.75 30.40 -18.25
N ARG A 486 -22.31 29.52 -19.15
CA ARG A 486 -23.13 28.41 -19.68
C ARG A 486 -23.54 27.40 -18.60
N TYR A 487 -22.85 27.37 -17.46
CA TYR A 487 -23.16 26.51 -16.32
C TYR A 487 -24.15 27.12 -15.33
N LYS A 488 -24.62 28.38 -15.52
CA LYS A 488 -25.56 29.03 -14.58
C LYS A 488 -26.85 28.22 -14.37
N LYS A 489 -27.46 27.71 -15.45
CA LYS A 489 -28.63 26.82 -15.36
C LYS A 489 -28.32 25.52 -14.61
N TYR A 490 -27.15 24.94 -14.85
CA TYR A 490 -26.69 23.73 -14.17
C TYR A 490 -26.49 23.97 -12.66
N LEU A 491 -25.92 25.11 -12.27
CA LEU A 491 -25.73 25.50 -10.86
C LEU A 491 -27.07 25.69 -10.14
N ASN A 492 -28.02 26.44 -10.71
CA ASN A 492 -29.37 26.59 -10.13
C ASN A 492 -30.07 25.25 -9.93
N THR A 493 -30.01 24.37 -10.94
CA THR A 493 -30.61 23.03 -10.85
C THR A 493 -30.00 22.20 -9.70
N ASN A 494 -28.69 22.32 -9.47
CA ASN A 494 -28.04 21.60 -8.36
C ASN A 494 -28.34 22.25 -7.00
N LEU A 495 -28.47 23.58 -6.94
CA LEU A 495 -28.81 24.31 -5.71
C LEU A 495 -30.15 23.85 -5.14
N GLU A 496 -31.15 23.69 -6.00
CA GLU A 496 -32.49 23.22 -5.64
C GLU A 496 -32.51 21.76 -5.18
N ARG A 497 -31.60 20.93 -5.73
CA ARG A 497 -31.60 19.47 -5.52
C ARG A 497 -30.73 18.99 -4.38
N THR A 498 -29.65 19.71 -4.07
CA THR A 498 -28.70 19.26 -3.07
C THR A 498 -29.27 19.42 -1.66
N LYS A 499 -29.02 18.43 -0.79
CA LYS A 499 -29.25 18.53 0.66
C LYS A 499 -27.97 18.84 1.44
N ASP A 500 -26.83 18.83 0.76
CA ASP A 500 -25.53 19.12 1.33
C ASP A 500 -25.34 20.65 1.45
N GLU A 501 -25.32 21.14 2.68
CA GLU A 501 -25.21 22.57 3.01
C GLU A 501 -23.86 23.17 2.59
N GLU A 502 -22.76 22.38 2.63
CA GLU A 502 -21.45 22.83 2.16
C GLU A 502 -21.51 23.07 0.65
N LEU A 503 -22.11 22.14 -0.09
CA LEU A 503 -22.28 22.27 -1.53
C LEU A 503 -23.24 23.41 -1.89
N LYS A 504 -24.36 23.59 -1.15
CA LYS A 504 -25.27 24.73 -1.36
C LYS A 504 -24.55 26.06 -1.20
N SER A 505 -23.73 26.18 -0.14
CA SER A 505 -22.91 27.36 0.12
C SER A 505 -21.94 27.64 -1.03
N LEU A 506 -21.26 26.59 -1.52
CA LEU A 506 -20.35 26.70 -2.65
C LEU A 506 -21.05 27.12 -3.94
N ILE A 507 -22.22 26.51 -4.26
CA ILE A 507 -23.01 26.89 -5.45
C ILE A 507 -23.45 28.34 -5.35
N THR A 508 -23.93 28.78 -4.18
CA THR A 508 -24.37 30.16 -3.96
C THR A 508 -23.22 31.15 -4.18
N LYS A 509 -22.04 30.86 -3.61
CA LYS A 509 -20.83 31.66 -3.84
C LYS A 509 -20.45 31.69 -5.33
N THR A 510 -20.52 30.55 -6.01
CA THR A 510 -20.21 30.43 -7.44
C THR A 510 -21.16 31.27 -8.29
N LEU A 511 -22.47 31.23 -8.00
CA LEU A 511 -23.47 32.03 -8.70
C LEU A 511 -23.27 33.52 -8.49
N ARG A 512 -22.85 33.95 -7.29
CA ARG A 512 -22.49 35.36 -7.02
C ARG A 512 -21.28 35.83 -7.81
N LEU A 513 -20.30 34.96 -8.08
CA LEU A 513 -19.13 35.30 -8.89
C LEU A 513 -19.43 35.35 -10.40
N LEU A 514 -20.53 34.72 -10.84
CA LEU A 514 -20.95 34.69 -12.25
C LEU A 514 -21.89 35.85 -12.63
N ASN A 515 -22.49 36.50 -11.63
CA ASN A 515 -23.31 37.69 -11.78
C ASN A 515 -22.43 38.92 -11.61
#